data_AF-A0A853BGE9-F1
#
_entry.id   AF-A0A853BGE9-F1
#
_cell.length_a   1.000
_cell.length_b   1.000
_cell.length_c   1.000
_cell.angle_alpha   90.00
_cell.angle_beta   90.00
_cell.angle_gamma   90.00
#
_symmetry.space_group_name_H-M   'P 1'
#
loop_
_entity.id
_entity.type
_entity.pdbx_description
1 polymer ?
#
loop_
_entity_poly.entity_id
_entity_poly.type
_entity_poly.pdbx_seq_one_letter_code
_entity_poly.pdbx_strand_id
1 'polypeptide(L)'
;MTLNVRIVRILTGAACLALITAACTTTVAGAPSPASTSSAVNTDVFAGLNACDVLNQLAAGQGFNPGENKSRRNECGATKPGSAAWGLALDPVQGLSEFAEANAEVVDAVVNGRKALQAAVPTGGCAIAIEVTEHARAMVQVALISGPDDPQACVDAQALAEKLEPLLPR
;
A
#
# COMPACT_ATOMS: atom_id res chain seq x y z
N MET A 1 -35.64 41.32 -22.23
CA MET A 1 -36.77 41.55 -21.30
C MET A 1 -36.48 40.82 -20.01
N THR A 2 -36.69 41.52 -18.88
CA THR A 2 -36.86 41.05 -17.49
C THR A 2 -35.71 40.33 -16.78
N LEU A 3 -34.99 41.11 -15.96
CA LEU A 3 -34.41 40.68 -14.67
C LEU A 3 -35.51 40.15 -13.74
N ASN A 4 -35.14 39.24 -12.83
CA ASN A 4 -35.80 39.14 -11.53
C ASN A 4 -34.78 38.98 -10.41
N VAL A 5 -35.05 39.73 -9.35
CA VAL A 5 -34.17 40.14 -8.25
C VAL A 5 -34.97 39.96 -6.96
N ARG A 6 -34.26 39.62 -5.86
CA ARG A 6 -34.67 39.66 -4.42
C ARG A 6 -35.64 38.53 -4.01
N ILE A 7 -35.54 37.95 -2.81
CA ILE A 7 -35.72 38.62 -1.51
C ILE A 7 -34.97 37.87 -0.38
N VAL A 8 -34.36 38.69 0.49
CA VAL A 8 -33.72 38.45 1.79
C VAL A 8 -34.77 38.22 2.89
N ARG A 9 -34.41 37.55 4.01
CA ARG A 9 -34.80 37.79 5.45
C ARG A 9 -35.05 36.46 6.21
N ILE A 10 -34.68 36.22 7.49
CA ILE A 10 -33.94 36.93 8.56
C ILE A 10 -33.90 36.03 9.82
N LEU A 11 -32.94 36.26 10.74
CA LEU A 11 -32.95 36.01 12.22
C LEU A 11 -32.97 34.51 12.71
N THR A 12 -32.42 34.07 13.86
CA THR A 12 -32.11 34.70 15.17
C THR A 12 -31.30 33.75 16.07
N GLY A 13 -30.47 34.29 16.99
CA GLY A 13 -30.23 33.81 18.37
C GLY A 13 -29.24 32.65 18.58
N ALA A 14 -28.07 32.83 19.22
CA ALA A 14 -27.78 33.12 20.63
C ALA A 14 -27.84 31.89 21.56
N ALA A 15 -26.68 31.45 22.07
CA ALA A 15 -26.41 31.21 23.51
C ALA A 15 -25.10 30.43 23.74
N CYS A 16 -24.24 31.01 24.58
CA CYS A 16 -23.09 30.36 25.22
C CYS A 16 -23.49 29.12 26.03
N LEU A 17 -22.57 28.16 26.15
CA LEU A 17 -22.28 27.47 27.41
C LEU A 17 -20.89 26.83 27.32
N ALA A 18 -19.93 27.47 28.00
CA ALA A 18 -18.63 26.88 28.32
C ALA A 18 -18.84 25.93 29.51
N LEU A 19 -18.65 24.64 29.28
CA LEU A 19 -18.57 23.63 30.34
C LEU A 19 -17.10 23.39 30.66
N ILE A 20 -16.62 24.04 31.73
CA ILE A 20 -15.33 23.74 32.34
C ILE A 20 -15.59 22.63 33.36
N THR A 21 -15.27 21.39 32.99
CA THR A 21 -15.29 20.26 33.92
C THR A 21 -13.97 20.24 34.69
N ALA A 22 -13.99 20.78 35.92
CA ALA A 22 -12.95 20.52 36.91
C ALA A 22 -13.10 19.05 37.39
N ALA A 23 -12.22 18.17 36.91
CA ALA A 23 -12.14 16.80 37.42
C ALA A 23 -11.32 16.79 38.72
N CYS A 24 -11.99 16.58 39.86
CA CYS A 24 -11.36 16.27 41.13
C CYS A 24 -10.78 14.85 41.08
N THR A 25 -9.46 14.72 41.06
CA THR A 25 -8.79 13.42 41.19
C THR A 25 -8.64 13.06 42.68
N THR A 26 -9.64 12.39 43.25
CA THR A 26 -9.46 11.67 44.51
C THR A 26 -8.85 10.30 44.20
N THR A 27 -7.54 10.17 44.42
CA THR A 27 -6.87 8.86 44.33
C THR A 27 -7.27 8.02 45.54
N VAL A 28 -8.22 7.09 45.35
CA VAL A 28 -8.47 5.99 46.28
C VAL A 28 -7.41 4.91 46.02
N ALA A 29 -6.63 4.55 47.04
CA ALA A 29 -5.70 3.43 46.96
C ALA A 29 -6.49 2.13 46.76
N GLY A 30 -6.31 1.47 45.60
CA GLY A 30 -6.96 0.18 45.29
C GLY A 30 -7.70 0.08 43.95
N ALA A 31 -7.75 1.14 43.14
CA ALA A 31 -8.32 1.06 41.79
C ALA A 31 -7.36 0.32 40.83
N PRO A 32 -7.85 -0.57 39.94
CA PRO A 32 -7.03 -1.21 38.92
C PRO A 32 -6.41 -0.13 38.02
N SER A 33 -5.09 -0.15 37.90
CA SER A 33 -4.36 0.73 37.00
C SER A 33 -4.82 0.45 35.57
N PRO A 34 -5.18 1.45 34.75
CA PRO A 34 -5.43 1.22 33.35
C PRO A 34 -4.14 0.64 32.75
N ALA A 35 -4.25 -0.55 32.15
CA ALA A 35 -3.15 -1.14 31.41
C ALA A 35 -2.62 -0.09 30.44
N SER A 36 -1.30 0.09 30.41
CA SER A 36 -0.66 0.92 29.41
C SER A 36 -1.12 0.42 28.05
N THR A 37 -2.00 1.17 27.39
CA THR A 37 -2.21 1.04 25.96
C THR A 37 -0.89 1.45 25.34
N SER A 38 -0.01 0.47 25.15
CA SER A 38 1.07 0.57 24.18
C SER A 38 0.40 0.98 22.89
N SER A 39 0.47 2.27 22.57
CA SER A 39 0.15 2.74 21.23
C SER A 39 1.06 1.90 20.36
N ALA A 40 0.49 0.99 19.58
CA ALA A 40 1.26 0.24 18.60
C ALA A 40 1.96 1.30 17.76
N VAL A 41 3.26 1.47 17.99
CA VAL A 41 4.09 2.34 17.17
C VAL A 41 3.96 1.70 15.80
N ASN A 42 3.22 2.36 14.92
CA ASN A 42 3.02 1.93 13.55
C ASN A 42 4.39 2.07 12.88
N THR A 43 5.22 1.06 13.11
CA THR A 43 6.63 1.04 12.75
C THR A 43 6.62 0.63 11.30
N ASP A 44 6.94 1.56 10.41
CA ASP A 44 7.10 1.27 9.00
C ASP A 44 8.15 0.15 8.87
N VAL A 45 7.67 -1.06 8.57
CA VAL A 45 8.52 -2.26 8.44
C VAL A 45 9.52 -2.11 7.30
N PHE A 46 9.23 -1.25 6.32
CA PHE A 46 10.10 -0.93 5.20
C PHE A 46 10.96 0.32 5.45
N ALA A 47 11.03 0.83 6.69
CA ALA A 47 11.86 1.98 7.01
C ALA A 47 13.30 1.76 6.53
N GLY A 48 13.79 2.68 5.69
CA GLY A 48 15.12 2.60 5.08
C GLY A 48 15.20 1.86 3.76
N LEU A 49 14.10 1.26 3.28
CA LEU A 49 13.99 0.72 1.92
C LEU A 49 13.29 1.71 0.99
N ASN A 50 13.82 1.84 -0.22
CA ASN A 50 13.22 2.61 -1.30
C ASN A 50 12.88 1.66 -2.46
N ALA A 51 11.62 1.67 -2.91
CA ALA A 51 11.14 0.78 -3.97
C ALA A 51 11.90 0.98 -5.28
N CYS A 52 12.32 2.20 -5.62
CA CYS A 52 13.10 2.42 -6.84
C CYS A 52 14.53 1.91 -6.73
N ASP A 53 15.19 2.10 -5.58
CA ASP A 53 16.54 1.56 -5.39
C ASP A 53 16.53 0.02 -5.46
N VAL A 54 15.54 -0.61 -4.81
CA VAL A 54 15.35 -2.06 -4.87
C VAL A 54 15.03 -2.51 -6.30
N LEU A 55 14.08 -1.86 -6.98
CA LEU A 55 13.71 -2.24 -8.35
C LEU A 55 14.88 -2.06 -9.33
N ASN A 56 15.69 -1.01 -9.16
CA ASN A 56 16.90 -0.78 -9.95
C ASN A 56 17.96 -1.86 -9.71
N GLN A 57 18.16 -2.28 -8.45
CA GLN A 57 19.03 -3.41 -8.12
C GLN A 57 18.55 -4.69 -8.80
N LEU A 58 17.24 -4.96 -8.75
CA LEU A 58 16.64 -6.15 -9.36
C LEU A 58 16.74 -6.12 -10.89
N ALA A 59 16.60 -4.94 -11.51
CA ALA A 59 16.62 -4.74 -12.96
C ALA A 59 18.04 -4.52 -13.54
N ALA A 60 19.07 -4.48 -12.70
CA ALA A 60 20.44 -4.18 -13.11
C ALA A 60 20.92 -5.13 -14.23
N GLY A 61 21.42 -4.55 -15.32
CA GLY A 61 21.92 -5.29 -16.48
C GLY A 61 20.84 -5.91 -17.38
N GLN A 62 19.55 -5.73 -17.08
CA GLN A 62 18.45 -6.35 -17.85
C GLN A 62 17.87 -5.46 -18.96
N GLY A 63 18.40 -4.24 -19.11
CA GLY A 63 18.02 -3.27 -20.14
C GLY A 63 16.79 -2.42 -19.80
N PHE A 64 16.40 -2.36 -18.53
CA PHE A 64 15.38 -1.43 -18.06
C PHE A 64 15.95 -0.01 -17.93
N ASN A 65 15.10 0.97 -18.21
CA ASN A 65 15.32 2.35 -17.81
C ASN A 65 15.33 2.45 -16.27
N PRO A 66 15.96 3.50 -15.71
CA PRO A 66 15.87 3.78 -14.28
C PRO A 66 14.43 3.80 -13.79
N GLY A 67 14.19 3.22 -12.62
CA GLY A 67 12.90 3.24 -11.96
C GLY A 67 12.44 4.65 -11.64
N GLU A 68 11.16 4.89 -11.87
CA GLU A 68 10.47 6.13 -11.55
C GLU A 68 9.48 5.92 -10.43
N ASN A 69 9.50 6.82 -9.45
CA ASN A 69 8.49 6.84 -8.40
C ASN A 69 7.09 7.08 -9.00
N LYS A 70 6.11 6.28 -8.59
CA LYS A 70 4.76 6.32 -9.16
C LYS A 70 3.72 7.01 -8.26
N SER A 71 4.00 7.13 -6.97
CA SER A 71 3.10 7.80 -6.05
C SER A 71 3.85 8.34 -4.83
N ARG A 72 3.14 9.09 -3.97
CA ARG A 72 3.69 9.52 -2.67
C ARG A 72 3.98 8.34 -1.73
N ARG A 73 3.52 7.13 -2.06
CA ARG A 73 3.84 5.90 -1.34
C ARG A 73 5.16 5.33 -1.87
N ASN A 74 5.65 4.29 -1.20
CA ASN A 74 6.90 3.63 -1.59
C ASN A 74 6.66 2.70 -2.80
N GLU A 75 6.42 3.31 -3.96
CA GLU A 75 6.04 2.65 -5.21
C GLU A 75 6.93 3.11 -6.37
N CYS A 76 7.40 2.16 -7.17
CA CYS A 76 8.27 2.40 -8.31
C CYS A 76 7.85 1.61 -9.55
N GLY A 77 8.12 2.15 -10.73
CA GLY A 77 7.99 1.42 -11.98
C GLY A 77 9.18 1.67 -12.91
N ALA A 78 9.63 0.61 -13.58
CA ALA A 78 10.71 0.64 -14.55
C ALA A 78 10.22 0.06 -15.88
N THR A 79 10.70 0.59 -17.00
CA THR A 79 10.30 0.14 -18.34
C THR A 79 11.50 -0.37 -19.12
N LYS A 80 11.31 -1.48 -19.84
CA LYS A 80 12.24 -1.98 -20.85
C LYS A 80 11.61 -1.73 -22.21
N PRO A 81 12.09 -0.72 -22.97
CA PRO A 81 11.48 -0.31 -24.23
C PRO A 81 11.27 -1.51 -25.18
N GLY A 82 10.06 -1.61 -25.74
CA GLY A 82 9.71 -2.67 -26.68
C GLY A 82 9.56 -4.06 -26.07
N SER A 83 9.52 -4.21 -24.74
CA SER A 83 9.51 -5.52 -24.09
C SER A 83 8.56 -5.60 -22.90
N ALA A 84 8.82 -4.88 -21.80
CA ALA A 84 8.11 -5.09 -20.54
C ALA A 84 8.13 -3.84 -19.64
N ALA A 85 7.22 -3.81 -18.67
CA ALA A 85 7.24 -2.89 -17.55
C ALA A 85 7.19 -3.68 -16.24
N TRP A 86 8.03 -3.28 -15.29
CA TRP A 86 8.05 -3.83 -13.94
C TRP A 86 7.60 -2.78 -12.94
N GLY A 87 6.84 -3.21 -11.94
CA GLY A 87 6.41 -2.40 -10.80
C GLY A 87 6.83 -3.03 -9.48
N LEU A 88 7.10 -2.20 -8.49
CA LEU A 88 7.34 -2.60 -7.11
C LEU A 88 6.63 -1.63 -6.16
N ALA A 89 5.83 -2.17 -5.25
CA ALA A 89 5.25 -1.44 -4.12
C ALA A 89 5.71 -2.08 -2.80
N LEU A 90 6.19 -1.26 -1.87
CA LEU A 90 6.48 -1.63 -0.49
C LEU A 90 5.43 -0.96 0.40
N ASP A 91 4.45 -1.73 0.87
CA ASP A 91 3.25 -1.21 1.49
C ASP A 91 3.19 -1.57 2.99
N PRO A 92 3.51 -0.65 3.90
CA PRO A 92 3.57 -0.95 5.33
C PRO A 92 2.20 -0.98 6.02
N VAL A 93 1.10 -0.71 5.30
CA VAL A 93 -0.23 -0.54 5.91
C VAL A 93 -1.31 -1.44 5.32
N GLN A 94 -1.01 -2.19 4.25
CA GLN A 94 -1.94 -3.15 3.66
C GLN A 94 -1.28 -4.52 3.54
N GLY A 95 -1.91 -5.53 4.11
CA GLY A 95 -1.49 -6.93 4.04
C GLY A 95 -2.09 -7.67 2.84
N LEU A 96 -2.02 -9.00 2.91
CA LEU A 96 -2.58 -9.87 1.88
C LEU A 96 -4.11 -9.89 1.86
N SER A 97 -4.77 -9.64 3.00
CA SER A 97 -6.24 -9.49 3.08
C SER A 97 -6.74 -8.38 2.18
N GLU A 98 -6.17 -7.19 2.30
CA GLU A 98 -6.52 -6.02 1.50
C GLU A 98 -6.16 -6.22 0.03
N PHE A 99 -5.17 -7.07 -0.27
CA PHE A 99 -4.83 -7.43 -1.65
C PHE A 99 -5.93 -8.32 -2.24
N ALA A 100 -6.38 -9.33 -1.49
CA ALA A 100 -7.45 -10.23 -1.89
C ALA A 100 -8.79 -9.50 -2.07
N GLU A 101 -9.09 -8.52 -1.23
CA GLU A 101 -10.32 -7.72 -1.35
C GLU A 101 -10.31 -6.78 -2.55
N ALA A 102 -9.14 -6.25 -2.91
CA ALA A 102 -9.00 -5.28 -4.01
C ALA A 102 -8.92 -5.92 -5.40
N ASN A 103 -8.70 -7.23 -5.49
CA ASN A 103 -8.48 -7.93 -6.74
C ASN A 103 -9.47 -9.09 -6.92
N ALA A 104 -9.97 -9.28 -8.13
CA ALA A 104 -10.77 -10.45 -8.46
C ALA A 104 -9.88 -11.67 -8.72
N GLU A 105 -10.40 -12.87 -8.47
CA GLU A 105 -9.80 -14.15 -8.89
C GLU A 105 -8.36 -14.35 -8.38
N VAL A 106 -8.09 -13.91 -7.16
CA VAL A 106 -6.78 -14.07 -6.53
C VAL A 106 -6.47 -15.54 -6.28
N VAL A 107 -5.24 -15.94 -6.56
CA VAL A 107 -4.75 -17.32 -6.40
C VAL A 107 -3.68 -17.35 -5.31
N ASP A 108 -3.71 -18.37 -4.47
CA ASP A 108 -2.66 -18.62 -3.49
C ASP A 108 -1.32 -18.90 -4.18
N ALA A 109 -0.25 -18.30 -3.66
CA ALA A 109 1.10 -18.48 -4.14
C ALA A 109 2.09 -18.62 -2.97
N VAL A 110 3.31 -19.05 -3.30
CA VAL A 110 4.42 -19.11 -2.35
C VAL A 110 5.67 -18.57 -3.02
N VAL A 111 6.39 -17.69 -2.32
CA VAL A 111 7.64 -17.10 -2.80
C VAL A 111 8.72 -17.42 -1.76
N ASN A 112 9.67 -18.29 -2.10
CA ASN A 112 10.75 -18.73 -1.19
C ASN A 112 10.25 -19.20 0.20
N GLY A 113 9.09 -19.86 0.26
CA GLY A 113 8.47 -20.33 1.50
C GLY A 113 7.63 -19.28 2.26
N ARG A 114 7.59 -18.04 1.79
CA ARG A 114 6.76 -16.96 2.31
C ARG A 114 5.39 -16.98 1.61
N LYS A 115 4.33 -16.73 2.36
CA LYS A 115 2.97 -16.66 1.83
C LYS A 115 2.85 -15.52 0.83
N ALA A 116 2.19 -15.78 -0.29
CA ALA A 116 1.95 -14.80 -1.32
C ALA A 116 0.59 -15.00 -1.98
N LEU A 117 0.15 -13.99 -2.73
CA LEU A 117 -1.05 -14.02 -3.55
C LEU A 117 -0.71 -13.52 -4.95
N GLN A 118 -1.30 -14.16 -5.95
CA GLN A 118 -1.19 -13.78 -7.35
C GLN A 118 -2.53 -13.22 -7.83
N ALA A 119 -2.49 -12.13 -8.60
CA ALA A 119 -3.67 -11.62 -9.29
C ALA A 119 -3.31 -11.07 -10.67
N ALA A 120 -4.28 -11.11 -11.60
CA ALA A 120 -4.20 -10.34 -12.83
C ALA A 120 -4.28 -8.84 -12.51
N VAL A 121 -3.52 -8.02 -13.24
CA VAL A 121 -3.59 -6.57 -13.07
C VAL A 121 -4.63 -6.00 -14.02
N PRO A 122 -5.58 -5.15 -13.58
CA PRO A 122 -6.60 -4.57 -14.44
C PRO A 122 -6.07 -3.83 -15.68
N THR A 123 -4.86 -3.25 -15.58
CA THR A 123 -4.19 -2.56 -16.70
C THR A 123 -3.32 -3.48 -17.55
N GLY A 124 -3.33 -4.79 -17.26
CA GLY A 124 -2.60 -5.84 -17.96
C GLY A 124 -1.41 -6.39 -17.18
N GLY A 125 -1.15 -7.69 -17.39
CA GLY A 125 -0.05 -8.41 -16.77
C GLY A 125 -0.44 -9.06 -15.44
N CYS A 126 0.55 -9.28 -14.59
CA CYS A 126 0.41 -10.07 -13.37
C CYS A 126 1.08 -9.40 -12.18
N ALA A 127 0.46 -9.52 -11.01
CA ALA A 127 1.00 -9.06 -9.75
C ALA A 127 1.18 -10.24 -8.77
N ILE A 128 2.28 -10.20 -8.02
CA ILE A 128 2.54 -11.10 -6.90
C ILE A 128 2.71 -10.23 -5.65
N ALA A 129 1.80 -10.40 -4.69
CA ALA A 129 1.87 -9.79 -3.37
C ALA A 129 2.44 -10.78 -2.36
N ILE A 130 3.51 -10.41 -1.67
CA ILE A 130 4.26 -11.20 -0.71
C ILE A 130 3.97 -10.68 0.70
N GLU A 131 3.63 -11.56 1.63
CA GLU A 131 3.40 -11.22 3.04
C GLU A 131 4.68 -10.76 3.73
N VAL A 132 4.68 -9.58 4.34
CA VAL A 132 5.79 -9.12 5.19
C VAL A 132 5.37 -9.15 6.65
N THR A 133 4.19 -8.64 6.95
CA THR A 133 3.47 -8.86 8.22
C THR A 133 1.98 -9.04 7.91
N GLU A 134 1.15 -9.24 8.93
CA GLU A 134 -0.31 -9.28 8.77
C GLU A 134 -0.86 -8.02 8.07
N HIS A 135 -0.24 -6.87 8.28
CA HIS A 135 -0.68 -5.56 7.76
C HIS A 135 0.32 -4.92 6.79
N ALA A 136 1.31 -5.67 6.30
CA ALA A 136 2.29 -5.15 5.37
C ALA A 136 2.60 -6.17 4.27
N ARG A 137 2.75 -5.68 3.04
CA ARG A 137 3.10 -6.50 1.88
C ARG A 137 4.12 -5.82 0.99
N ALA A 138 4.90 -6.63 0.31
CA ALA A 138 5.64 -6.18 -0.87
C ALA A 138 4.93 -6.74 -2.11
N MET A 139 4.75 -5.93 -3.14
CA MET A 139 4.06 -6.35 -4.35
C MET A 139 4.91 -6.05 -5.57
N VAL A 140 5.13 -7.05 -6.41
CA VAL A 140 5.73 -6.87 -7.73
C VAL A 140 4.65 -6.97 -8.79
N GLN A 141 4.84 -6.25 -9.88
CA GLN A 141 4.01 -6.33 -11.07
C GLN A 141 4.89 -6.49 -12.30
N VAL A 142 4.45 -7.33 -13.24
CA VAL A 142 5.02 -7.41 -14.59
C VAL A 142 3.92 -7.25 -15.61
N ALA A 143 4.13 -6.34 -16.56
CA ALA A 143 3.31 -6.18 -17.75
C ALA A 143 4.19 -6.38 -18.99
N LEU A 144 3.70 -7.14 -19.97
CA LEU A 144 4.41 -7.46 -21.20
C LEU A 144 3.79 -6.72 -22.39
N ILE A 145 4.62 -6.37 -23.37
CA ILE A 145 4.15 -5.68 -24.59
C ILE A 145 3.24 -6.54 -25.47
N SER A 146 3.35 -7.87 -25.34
CA SER A 146 2.53 -8.86 -26.05
C SER A 146 1.05 -8.77 -25.70
N GLY A 147 0.70 -8.24 -24.52
CA GLY A 147 -0.67 -7.96 -24.12
C GLY A 147 -0.98 -8.29 -22.65
N PRO A 148 -2.18 -7.92 -22.18
CA PRO A 148 -2.60 -8.11 -20.80
C PRO A 148 -2.79 -9.59 -20.42
N ASP A 149 -3.14 -10.44 -21.38
CA ASP A 149 -3.46 -11.86 -21.19
C ASP A 149 -2.28 -12.80 -21.45
N ASP A 150 -1.06 -12.25 -21.63
CA ASP A 150 0.12 -13.09 -21.86
C ASP A 150 0.46 -13.86 -20.57
N PRO A 151 0.35 -15.21 -20.57
CA PRO A 151 0.62 -16.01 -19.38
C PRO A 151 2.07 -15.90 -18.89
N GLN A 152 3.00 -15.47 -19.74
CA GLN A 152 4.39 -15.25 -19.37
C GLN A 152 4.54 -14.14 -18.31
N ALA A 153 3.58 -13.20 -18.23
CA ALA A 153 3.62 -12.13 -17.25
C ALA A 153 3.61 -12.65 -15.81
N CYS A 154 2.84 -13.71 -15.51
CA CYS A 154 2.84 -14.30 -14.16
C CYS A 154 4.11 -15.09 -13.86
N VAL A 155 4.67 -15.78 -14.86
CA VAL A 155 5.96 -16.46 -14.72
C VAL A 155 7.07 -15.45 -14.39
N ASP A 156 7.10 -14.33 -15.11
CA ASP A 156 8.09 -13.28 -14.90
C ASP A 156 7.86 -12.54 -13.57
N ALA A 157 6.61 -12.31 -13.18
CA ALA A 157 6.27 -11.70 -11.88
C ALA A 157 6.68 -12.60 -10.71
N GLN A 158 6.46 -13.91 -10.81
CA GLN A 158 6.93 -14.89 -9.82
C GLN A 158 8.45 -14.88 -9.72
N ALA A 159 9.17 -14.91 -10.85
CA ALA A 159 10.63 -14.86 -10.84
C ALA A 159 11.18 -13.54 -10.26
N LEU A 160 10.49 -12.42 -10.49
CA LEU A 160 10.83 -11.13 -9.89
C LEU A 160 10.57 -11.15 -8.37
N ALA A 161 9.45 -11.72 -7.94
CA ALA A 161 9.09 -11.88 -6.53
C ALA A 161 10.13 -12.72 -5.77
N GLU A 162 10.59 -13.83 -6.36
CA GLU A 162 11.63 -14.70 -5.78
C GLU A 162 12.97 -13.99 -5.59
N LYS A 163 13.32 -13.06 -6.48
CA LYS A 163 14.52 -12.21 -6.33
C LYS A 163 14.33 -11.10 -5.32
N LEU A 164 13.10 -10.60 -5.16
CA LEU A 164 12.76 -9.56 -4.20
C LEU A 164 12.76 -10.09 -2.76
N GLU A 165 12.18 -11.27 -2.51
CA GLU A 165 11.93 -11.77 -1.13
C GLU A 165 13.17 -11.71 -0.21
N PRO A 166 14.39 -12.07 -0.64
CA PRO A 166 15.57 -12.00 0.22
C PRO A 166 15.97 -10.58 0.63
N LEU A 167 15.47 -9.55 -0.06
CA LEU A 167 15.70 -8.14 0.23
C LEU A 167 14.65 -7.56 1.19
N LEU A 168 13.59 -8.32 1.49
CA LEU A 168 12.51 -7.89 2.36
C LEU A 168 12.87 -8.11 3.83
N PRO A 169 12.31 -7.30 4.74
CA PRO A 169 12.35 -7.56 6.17
C PRO A 169 11.84 -8.98 6.52
N ARG A 170 12.39 -9.55 7.59
CA ARG A 170 12.01 -10.85 8.13
C ARG A 170 10.85 -10.74 9.09
#